data_AF-A0A352BGU1-F1
#
_entry.id   AF-A0A352BGU1-F1
#
_cell.length_a   1.000
_cell.length_b   1.000
_cell.length_c   1.000
_cell.angle_alpha   90.00
_cell.angle_beta   90.00
_cell.angle_gamma   90.00
#
_symmetry.space_group_name_H-M   'P 1'
#
loop_
_entity.id
_entity.type
_entity.pdbx_description
1 polymer ?
#
loop_
_entity_poly.entity_id
_entity_poly.type
_entity_poly.pdbx_seq_one_letter_code
_entity_poly.pdbx_strand_id
1 'polypeptide(L)'
;MEKNSKYYVGLDIGTSSVGFCATDENYNLINKKGRDLWGVMLFDEAQTAEKRRAKRCARRGVQRQKERLMLLRSLFEKEIDKVDPDFFARLKASALWEDDKQAAGIFSRNSLFFDSKLNDKEFFKNNPTIYHLRKKCVETPAEDIRFLYLAIHNILKHRGNFLSESFNVENLDASGLDVLFSDLQNQIVGDSDLSDYEFLSLSKASNLSKQQKDSLKELDEELSKTHFKVSALAERLASIFDNKNSNITSLLKAISGGVVNAKSIFSTKENELEIDAKIDGFDVEPETFEQFVADVGTIGEQAVSIILSAKNIYDRITFKKILGNNKYFCFAMVDKFELHKEQLRKFKSIMKEFYPDQYNEMFKVTDHAINNYVKYIDGSNYASKE
;
A
#
# COMPACT_ATOMS: atom_id res chain seq x y z
N MET A 1 -24.76 20.03 65.20
CA MET A 1 -25.00 20.05 63.74
C MET A 1 -24.39 21.34 63.21
N GLU A 2 -23.14 21.29 62.77
CA GLU A 2 -22.47 22.49 62.24
C GLU A 2 -23.12 22.93 60.93
N LYS A 3 -23.28 24.26 60.80
CA LYS A 3 -23.89 24.97 59.66
C LYS A 3 -23.38 24.45 58.32
N ASN A 4 -24.31 24.28 57.37
CA ASN A 4 -24.00 24.24 55.93
C ASN A 4 -23.34 25.57 55.52
N SER A 5 -22.03 25.68 55.67
CA SER A 5 -21.25 26.79 55.12
C SER A 5 -21.23 26.65 53.60
N LYS A 6 -21.68 27.69 52.90
CA LYS A 6 -21.62 27.76 51.44
C LYS A 6 -20.17 27.97 51.02
N TYR A 7 -19.78 27.36 49.92
CA TYR A 7 -18.44 27.45 49.34
C TYR A 7 -18.54 27.37 47.81
N TYR A 8 -17.51 27.89 47.14
CA TYR A 8 -17.34 27.75 45.70
C TYR A 8 -16.25 26.73 45.41
N VAL A 9 -16.36 26.06 44.26
CA VAL A 9 -15.31 25.17 43.73
C VAL A 9 -14.98 25.63 42.32
N GLY A 10 -13.72 25.99 42.10
CA GLY A 10 -13.14 26.15 40.77
C GLY A 10 -12.59 24.83 40.30
N LEU A 11 -12.91 24.44 39.06
CA LEU A 11 -12.33 23.30 38.37
C LEU A 11 -11.70 23.78 37.07
N ASP A 12 -10.44 23.43 36.85
CA ASP A 12 -9.72 23.65 35.60
C ASP A 12 -9.43 22.28 34.97
N ILE A 13 -10.21 21.92 33.95
CA ILE A 13 -10.22 20.57 33.36
C ILE A 13 -9.41 20.61 32.06
N GLY A 14 -8.16 20.14 32.13
CA GLY A 14 -7.28 19.92 30.99
C GLY A 14 -7.34 18.49 30.45
N THR A 15 -6.54 18.20 29.43
CA THR A 15 -6.47 16.88 28.75
C THR A 15 -5.76 15.80 29.56
N SER A 16 -4.89 16.20 30.49
CA SER A 16 -4.09 15.31 31.36
C SER A 16 -4.04 15.78 32.82
N SER A 17 -4.84 16.81 33.16
CA SER A 17 -4.91 17.31 34.52
C SER A 17 -6.27 17.92 34.86
N VAL A 18 -6.65 17.84 36.13
CA VAL A 18 -7.78 18.58 36.68
C VAL A 18 -7.32 19.36 37.90
N GLY A 19 -7.19 20.68 37.75
CA GLY A 19 -7.01 21.61 38.86
C GLY A 19 -8.31 21.78 39.63
N PHE A 20 -8.23 21.84 40.95
CA PHE A 20 -9.37 22.16 41.80
C PHE A 20 -8.96 23.15 42.90
N CYS A 21 -9.88 24.02 43.29
CA CYS A 21 -9.72 24.94 44.40
C CYS A 21 -11.09 25.19 45.04
N ALA A 22 -11.17 25.20 46.37
CA ALA A 22 -12.39 25.54 47.11
C ALA A 22 -12.21 26.84 47.89
N THR A 23 -13.13 27.78 47.71
CA THR A 23 -13.13 29.09 48.38
C THR A 23 -14.40 29.35 49.16
N ASP A 24 -14.32 30.20 50.19
CA ASP A 24 -15.49 30.74 50.89
C ASP A 24 -16.21 31.82 50.05
N GLU A 25 -17.28 32.41 50.59
CA GLU A 25 -18.05 33.47 49.92
C GLU A 25 -17.23 34.78 49.71
N ASN A 26 -16.10 34.94 50.39
CA ASN A 26 -15.19 36.08 50.26
C ASN A 26 -13.97 35.76 49.37
N TYR A 27 -14.00 34.63 48.66
CA TYR A 27 -12.91 34.14 47.79
C TYR A 27 -11.61 33.79 48.52
N ASN A 28 -11.66 33.50 49.82
CA ASN A 28 -10.52 32.97 50.55
C ASN A 28 -10.46 31.45 50.40
N LEU A 29 -9.24 30.92 50.27
CA LEU A 29 -8.98 29.49 50.25
C LEU A 29 -9.42 28.81 51.55
N ILE A 30 -10.21 27.75 51.42
CA ILE A 30 -10.68 27.00 52.58
C ILE A 30 -9.53 26.09 53.05
N ASN A 31 -9.07 26.30 54.29
CA ASN A 31 -8.17 25.37 54.96
C ASN A 31 -8.97 24.39 55.81
N LYS A 32 -8.70 23.09 55.68
CA LYS A 32 -9.31 22.05 56.51
C LYS A 32 -8.25 21.06 56.96
N LYS A 33 -8.14 20.88 58.28
CA LYS A 33 -7.16 19.98 58.92
C LYS A 33 -5.70 20.29 58.52
N GLY A 34 -5.36 21.57 58.41
CA GLY A 34 -3.99 22.01 58.10
C GLY A 34 -3.60 21.86 56.63
N ARG A 35 -4.56 21.66 55.73
CA ARG A 35 -4.34 21.64 54.29
C ARG A 35 -5.32 22.57 53.60
N ASP A 36 -4.80 23.37 52.68
CA ASP A 36 -5.62 24.20 51.81
C ASP A 36 -6.33 23.29 50.80
N LEU A 37 -7.61 23.55 50.55
CA LEU A 37 -8.43 22.77 49.63
C LEU A 37 -8.21 23.20 48.18
N TRP A 38 -6.97 23.05 47.71
CA TRP A 38 -6.60 23.16 46.30
C TRP A 38 -5.61 22.07 45.92
N GLY A 39 -5.53 21.80 44.63
CA GLY A 39 -4.59 20.83 44.09
C GLY A 39 -4.81 20.61 42.62
N VAL A 40 -4.01 19.70 42.07
CA VAL A 40 -4.12 19.23 40.69
C VAL A 40 -4.08 17.71 40.71
N MET A 41 -5.04 17.08 40.05
CA MET A 41 -5.01 15.65 39.76
C MET A 41 -4.41 15.46 38.38
N LEU A 42 -3.28 14.75 38.28
CA LEU A 42 -2.63 14.41 37.02
C LEU A 42 -3.03 13.00 36.59
N PHE A 43 -3.26 12.78 35.29
CA PHE A 43 -3.55 11.48 34.69
C PHE A 43 -3.01 11.41 33.27
N ASP A 44 -2.82 10.18 32.75
CA ASP A 44 -2.39 9.98 31.37
C ASP A 44 -3.50 10.42 30.40
N GLU A 45 -3.10 11.11 29.33
CA GLU A 45 -4.02 11.56 28.29
C GLU A 45 -4.78 10.39 27.66
N ALA A 46 -6.08 10.59 27.44
CA ALA A 46 -6.94 9.58 26.86
C ALA A 46 -6.48 9.18 25.45
N GLN A 47 -6.16 7.90 25.25
CA GLN A 47 -5.82 7.40 23.92
C GLN A 47 -7.07 7.30 23.04
N THR A 48 -6.97 7.79 21.81
CA THR A 48 -8.03 7.67 20.81
C THR A 48 -8.33 6.20 20.48
N ALA A 49 -9.55 5.92 20.01
CA ALA A 49 -9.96 4.57 19.63
C ALA A 49 -9.30 4.06 18.33
N GLU A 50 -8.58 4.92 17.61
CA GLU A 50 -7.97 4.67 16.31
C GLU A 50 -6.98 3.49 16.34
N LYS A 51 -5.99 3.52 17.24
CA LYS A 51 -5.00 2.42 17.42
C LYS A 51 -5.68 1.08 17.70
N ARG A 52 -6.79 1.10 18.45
CA ARG A 52 -7.57 -0.12 18.75
C ARG A 52 -8.36 -0.60 17.53
N ARG A 53 -8.92 0.31 16.73
CA ARG A 53 -9.59 -0.01 15.45
C ARG A 53 -8.60 -0.67 14.49
N ALA A 54 -7.43 -0.08 14.26
CA ALA A 54 -6.39 -0.63 13.38
C ALA A 54 -5.97 -2.06 13.80
N LYS A 55 -5.61 -2.27 15.08
CA LYS A 55 -5.26 -3.62 15.58
C LYS A 55 -6.38 -4.64 15.40
N ARG A 56 -7.65 -4.23 15.58
CA ARG A 56 -8.81 -5.12 15.41
C ARG A 56 -9.01 -5.49 13.94
N CYS A 57 -8.90 -4.52 13.02
CA CYS A 57 -8.98 -4.75 11.59
C CYS A 57 -7.88 -5.71 11.12
N ALA A 58 -6.63 -5.48 11.53
CA ALA A 58 -5.50 -6.36 11.20
C ALA A 58 -5.72 -7.81 11.65
N ARG A 59 -6.14 -8.03 12.91
CA ARG A 59 -6.46 -9.39 13.41
C ARG A 59 -7.54 -10.08 12.58
N ARG A 60 -8.62 -9.36 12.26
CA ARG A 60 -9.72 -9.89 11.43
C ARG A 60 -9.23 -10.22 10.02
N GLY A 61 -8.37 -9.38 9.44
CA GLY A 61 -7.75 -9.62 8.12
C GLY A 61 -6.93 -10.90 8.10
N VAL A 62 -6.05 -11.08 9.09
CA VAL A 62 -5.24 -12.32 9.24
C VAL A 62 -6.13 -13.55 9.42
N GLN A 63 -7.18 -13.45 10.23
CA GLN A 63 -8.09 -14.57 10.46
C GLN A 63 -8.83 -14.98 9.17
N ARG A 64 -9.41 -14.02 8.43
CA ARG A 64 -10.08 -14.28 7.15
C ARG A 64 -9.12 -14.81 6.09
N GLN A 65 -7.86 -14.36 6.09
CA GLN A 65 -6.82 -14.93 5.23
C GLN A 65 -6.57 -16.40 5.56
N LYS A 66 -6.46 -16.76 6.85
CA LYS A 66 -6.30 -18.16 7.28
C LYS A 66 -7.50 -19.02 6.87
N GLU A 67 -8.72 -18.54 7.10
CA GLU A 67 -9.96 -19.23 6.71
C GLU A 67 -10.00 -19.49 5.20
N ARG A 68 -9.67 -18.49 4.38
CA ARG A 68 -9.60 -18.64 2.92
C ARG A 68 -8.59 -19.72 2.48
N LEU A 69 -7.41 -19.75 3.11
CA LEU A 69 -6.38 -20.75 2.79
C LEU A 69 -6.75 -22.14 3.31
N MET A 70 -7.48 -22.25 4.43
CA MET A 70 -8.03 -23.52 4.90
C MET A 70 -9.10 -24.07 3.96
N LEU A 71 -9.97 -23.21 3.42
CA LEU A 71 -10.94 -23.61 2.40
C LEU A 71 -10.23 -24.14 1.15
N LEU A 72 -9.21 -23.41 0.65
CA LEU A 72 -8.40 -23.89 -0.47
C LEU A 72 -7.76 -25.25 -0.17
N ARG A 73 -7.17 -25.42 1.02
CA ARG A 73 -6.62 -26.72 1.44
C ARG A 73 -7.67 -27.82 1.37
N SER A 74 -8.86 -27.61 1.96
CA SER A 74 -9.92 -28.63 1.99
C SER A 74 -10.36 -29.09 0.60
N LEU A 75 -10.33 -28.19 -0.40
CA LEU A 75 -10.64 -28.52 -1.79
C LEU A 75 -9.59 -29.43 -2.44
N PHE A 76 -8.32 -29.26 -2.07
CA PHE A 76 -7.19 -29.99 -2.67
C PHE A 76 -6.75 -31.21 -1.85
N GLU A 77 -7.11 -31.28 -0.57
CA GLU A 77 -6.61 -32.26 0.41
C GLU A 77 -6.73 -33.69 -0.11
N LYS A 78 -7.94 -34.10 -0.52
CA LYS A 78 -8.18 -35.45 -1.03
C LYS A 78 -7.33 -35.83 -2.25
N GLU A 79 -7.07 -34.89 -3.16
CA GLU A 79 -6.29 -35.18 -4.38
C GLU A 79 -4.79 -35.13 -4.12
N ILE A 80 -4.32 -34.24 -3.25
CA ILE A 80 -2.92 -34.18 -2.84
C ILE A 80 -2.55 -35.39 -1.99
N ASP A 81 -3.42 -35.83 -1.07
CA ASP A 81 -3.14 -36.96 -0.18
C ASP A 81 -2.93 -38.27 -0.97
N LYS A 82 -3.54 -38.42 -2.15
CA LYS A 82 -3.30 -39.57 -3.05
C LYS A 82 -1.87 -39.61 -3.58
N VAL A 83 -1.24 -38.45 -3.75
CA VAL A 83 0.13 -38.31 -4.27
C VAL A 83 1.12 -38.28 -3.11
N ASP A 84 0.78 -37.56 -2.04
CA ASP A 84 1.68 -37.19 -0.96
C ASP A 84 0.90 -36.82 0.32
N PRO A 85 0.59 -37.82 1.17
CA PRO A 85 -0.19 -37.63 2.40
C PRO A 85 0.43 -36.62 3.39
N ASP A 86 1.75 -36.47 3.38
CA ASP A 86 2.47 -35.65 4.34
C ASP A 86 2.70 -34.21 3.84
N PHE A 87 2.27 -33.87 2.62
CA PHE A 87 2.51 -32.57 2.00
C PHE A 87 2.08 -31.40 2.91
N PHE A 88 0.85 -31.42 3.41
CA PHE A 88 0.32 -30.34 4.25
C PHE A 88 0.93 -30.34 5.65
N ALA A 89 1.31 -31.50 6.18
CA ALA A 89 2.00 -31.61 7.45
C ALA A 89 3.38 -30.93 7.34
N ARG A 90 4.15 -31.23 6.29
CA ARG A 90 5.44 -30.59 6.00
C ARG A 90 5.32 -29.09 5.79
N LEU A 91 4.32 -28.65 5.03
CA LEU A 91 4.08 -27.23 4.80
C LEU A 91 3.79 -26.48 6.12
N LYS A 92 3.00 -27.08 7.02
CA LYS A 92 2.70 -26.52 8.35
C LYS A 92 3.95 -26.48 9.25
N ALA A 93 4.81 -27.48 9.15
CA ALA A 93 6.05 -27.58 9.93
C ALA A 93 7.25 -26.89 9.28
N SER A 94 7.06 -26.16 8.17
CA SER A 94 8.15 -25.54 7.40
C SER A 94 9.02 -24.55 8.19
N ALA A 95 8.49 -23.97 9.26
CA ALA A 95 9.21 -23.05 10.15
C ALA A 95 10.01 -23.75 11.26
N LEU A 96 9.83 -25.06 11.44
CA LEU A 96 10.49 -25.84 12.48
C LEU A 96 11.88 -26.33 12.01
N TRP A 97 12.79 -26.50 12.98
CA TRP A 97 14.06 -27.18 12.74
C TRP A 97 13.85 -28.67 12.45
N GLU A 98 14.85 -29.33 11.85
CA GLU A 98 14.75 -30.76 11.50
C GLU A 98 14.41 -31.62 12.72
N ASP A 99 15.04 -31.37 13.87
CA ASP A 99 14.80 -32.12 15.10
C ASP A 99 13.35 -31.94 15.62
N ASP A 100 12.81 -30.72 15.55
CA ASP A 100 11.43 -30.42 15.94
C ASP A 100 10.40 -31.05 14.98
N LYS A 101 10.72 -31.09 13.67
CA LYS A 101 9.91 -31.80 12.67
C LYS A 101 9.86 -33.30 12.99
N GLN A 102 11.01 -33.90 13.29
CA GLN A 102 11.09 -35.32 13.65
C GLN A 102 10.32 -35.62 14.94
N ALA A 103 10.42 -34.75 15.95
CA ALA A 103 9.64 -34.86 17.19
C ALA A 103 8.12 -34.80 16.95
N ALA A 104 7.68 -34.05 15.92
CA ALA A 104 6.29 -33.97 15.47
C ALA A 104 5.88 -35.12 14.52
N GLY A 105 6.75 -36.11 14.29
CA GLY A 105 6.48 -37.26 13.42
C GLY A 105 6.70 -36.98 11.92
N ILE A 106 7.35 -35.86 11.57
CA ILE A 106 7.61 -35.43 10.20
C ILE A 106 9.09 -35.68 9.86
N PHE A 107 9.37 -36.75 9.13
CA PHE A 107 10.72 -37.15 8.77
C PHE A 107 11.13 -36.59 7.39
N SER A 108 11.26 -35.27 7.29
CA SER A 108 11.63 -34.60 6.04
C SER A 108 12.56 -33.42 6.27
N ARG A 109 13.68 -33.39 5.53
CA ARG A 109 14.57 -32.22 5.48
C ARG A 109 13.97 -31.06 4.69
N ASN A 110 13.23 -31.40 3.64
CA ASN A 110 12.58 -30.43 2.77
C ASN A 110 11.25 -29.96 3.36
N SER A 111 10.81 -28.77 2.95
CA SER A 111 9.57 -28.16 3.45
C SER A 111 8.39 -28.37 2.53
N LEU A 112 8.61 -28.64 1.24
CA LEU A 112 7.52 -28.88 0.27
C LEU A 112 7.52 -30.32 -0.23
N PHE A 113 8.62 -30.76 -0.85
CA PHE A 113 8.71 -32.02 -1.60
C PHE A 113 9.82 -32.90 -1.03
N PHE A 114 9.46 -34.11 -0.63
CA PHE A 114 10.38 -35.06 -0.01
C PHE A 114 10.08 -36.49 -0.46
N ASP A 115 9.95 -36.65 -1.78
CA ASP A 115 9.52 -37.87 -2.43
C ASP A 115 10.55 -38.29 -3.49
N SER A 116 10.52 -39.56 -3.90
CA SER A 116 11.60 -40.18 -4.70
C SER A 116 11.83 -39.52 -6.07
N LYS A 117 10.83 -38.81 -6.59
CA LYS A 117 10.85 -38.16 -7.90
C LYS A 117 10.98 -36.63 -7.84
N LEU A 118 10.79 -36.02 -6.66
CA LEU A 118 10.72 -34.57 -6.53
C LEU A 118 11.25 -34.11 -5.18
N ASN A 119 12.17 -33.15 -5.21
CA ASN A 119 12.72 -32.51 -4.03
C ASN A 119 12.71 -30.98 -4.19
N ASP A 120 12.80 -30.26 -3.07
CA ASP A 120 12.77 -28.80 -3.06
C ASP A 120 13.86 -28.19 -3.96
N LYS A 121 15.06 -28.78 -3.97
CA LYS A 121 16.20 -28.28 -4.76
C LYS A 121 15.89 -28.26 -6.26
N GLU A 122 15.34 -29.35 -6.80
CA GLU A 122 14.94 -29.45 -8.21
C GLU A 122 13.75 -28.55 -8.51
N PHE A 123 12.77 -28.50 -7.60
CA PHE A 123 11.61 -27.63 -7.73
C PHE A 123 12.01 -26.15 -7.84
N PHE A 124 12.87 -25.65 -6.93
CA PHE A 124 13.32 -24.26 -6.93
C PHE A 124 14.31 -23.96 -8.06
N LYS A 125 15.07 -24.96 -8.54
CA LYS A 125 15.91 -24.80 -9.74
C LYS A 125 15.06 -24.53 -10.98
N ASN A 126 13.94 -25.24 -11.13
CA ASN A 126 13.03 -25.08 -12.26
C ASN A 126 12.07 -23.89 -12.08
N ASN A 127 11.78 -23.51 -10.83
CA ASN A 127 10.89 -22.41 -10.48
C ASN A 127 11.59 -21.45 -9.50
N PRO A 128 12.50 -20.58 -9.98
CA PRO A 128 13.26 -19.67 -9.11
C PRO A 128 12.39 -18.71 -8.30
N THR A 129 11.19 -18.41 -8.80
CA THR A 129 10.18 -17.63 -8.08
C THR A 129 8.81 -18.28 -8.24
N ILE A 130 7.88 -17.97 -7.34
CA ILE A 130 6.49 -18.41 -7.45
C ILE A 130 5.81 -17.96 -8.75
N TYR A 131 6.29 -16.88 -9.36
CA TYR A 131 5.78 -16.38 -10.64
C TYR A 131 6.19 -17.26 -11.83
N HIS A 132 7.34 -17.94 -11.77
CA HIS A 132 7.72 -18.94 -12.78
C HIS A 132 6.75 -20.12 -12.75
N LEU A 133 6.39 -20.59 -11.54
CA LEU A 133 5.39 -21.64 -11.38
C LEU A 133 4.03 -21.21 -11.94
N ARG A 134 3.57 -20.00 -11.57
CA ARG A 134 2.31 -19.45 -12.08
C ARG A 134 2.32 -19.29 -13.59
N LYS A 135 3.43 -18.84 -14.19
CA LYS A 135 3.60 -18.74 -15.65
C LYS A 135 3.49 -20.12 -16.30
N LYS A 136 4.22 -21.12 -15.78
CA LYS A 136 4.17 -22.50 -16.27
C LYS A 136 2.75 -23.08 -16.24
N CYS A 137 2.01 -22.87 -15.15
CA CYS A 137 0.61 -23.32 -15.00
C CYS A 137 -0.38 -22.61 -15.94
N VAL A 138 -0.04 -21.42 -16.44
CA VAL A 138 -0.86 -20.70 -17.43
C VAL A 138 -0.57 -21.19 -18.84
N GLU A 139 0.70 -21.46 -19.15
CA GLU A 139 1.13 -21.91 -20.48
C GLU A 139 0.83 -23.39 -20.72
N THR A 140 0.88 -24.21 -19.67
CA THR A 140 0.71 -25.66 -19.73
C THR A 140 -0.07 -26.18 -18.52
N PRO A 141 -0.88 -27.25 -18.69
CA PRO A 141 -1.50 -27.94 -17.56
C PRO A 141 -0.46 -28.34 -16.50
N ALA A 142 -0.81 -28.21 -15.22
CA ALA A 142 0.10 -28.54 -14.13
C ALA A 142 0.45 -30.03 -14.14
N GLU A 143 1.74 -30.34 -14.17
CA GLU A 143 2.28 -31.71 -14.14
C GLU A 143 2.04 -32.42 -12.80
N ASP A 144 1.92 -31.65 -11.72
CA ASP A 144 1.68 -32.13 -10.35
C ASP A 144 0.60 -31.26 -9.69
N ILE A 145 -0.36 -31.90 -9.01
CA ILE A 145 -1.47 -31.22 -8.33
C ILE A 145 -0.96 -30.26 -7.23
N ARG A 146 0.18 -30.56 -6.60
CA ARG A 146 0.82 -29.71 -5.59
C ARG A 146 1.33 -28.41 -6.20
N PHE A 147 1.75 -28.41 -7.48
CA PHE A 147 2.16 -27.18 -8.19
C PHE A 147 0.97 -26.25 -8.41
N LEU A 148 -0.16 -26.80 -8.84
CA LEU A 148 -1.40 -26.05 -9.00
C LEU A 148 -1.85 -25.46 -7.66
N TYR A 149 -1.81 -26.25 -6.58
CA TYR A 149 -2.12 -25.78 -5.24
C TYR A 149 -1.21 -24.61 -4.82
N LEU A 150 0.11 -24.72 -4.97
CA LEU A 150 1.04 -23.66 -4.60
C LEU A 150 0.82 -22.37 -5.40
N ALA A 151 0.54 -22.47 -6.69
CA ALA A 151 0.25 -21.33 -7.56
C ALA A 151 -1.03 -20.60 -7.11
N ILE A 152 -2.13 -21.33 -6.87
CA ILE A 152 -3.40 -20.75 -6.41
C ILE A 152 -3.29 -20.24 -4.97
N HIS A 153 -2.60 -20.97 -4.11
CA HIS A 153 -2.34 -20.57 -2.72
C HIS A 153 -1.62 -19.22 -2.67
N ASN A 154 -0.63 -18.99 -3.54
CA ASN A 154 0.03 -17.69 -3.65
C ASN A 154 -0.93 -16.57 -4.04
N ILE A 155 -1.78 -16.79 -5.05
CA ILE A 155 -2.77 -15.81 -5.51
C ILE A 155 -3.77 -15.49 -4.39
N LEU A 156 -4.34 -16.48 -3.72
CA LEU A 156 -5.32 -16.26 -2.65
C LEU A 156 -4.68 -15.66 -1.39
N LYS A 157 -3.42 -15.98 -1.09
CA LYS A 157 -2.70 -15.40 0.06
C LYS A 157 -2.40 -13.93 -0.19
N HIS A 158 -1.96 -13.58 -1.40
CA HIS A 158 -1.56 -12.23 -1.83
C HIS A 158 -2.49 -11.69 -2.93
N ARG A 159 -3.79 -11.63 -2.62
CA ARG A 159 -4.87 -11.38 -3.60
C ARG A 159 -5.01 -9.95 -4.11
N GLY A 160 -4.13 -9.03 -3.70
CA GLY A 160 -4.24 -7.60 -4.02
C GLY A 160 -5.39 -6.88 -3.30
N ASN A 161 -5.63 -5.63 -3.71
CA ASN A 161 -6.73 -4.80 -3.24
C ASN A 161 -8.00 -5.02 -4.12
N PHE A 162 -9.14 -4.54 -3.64
CA PHE A 162 -10.45 -4.65 -4.32
C PHE A 162 -11.04 -3.25 -4.60
N LEU A 163 -10.19 -2.22 -4.61
CA LEU A 163 -10.62 -0.81 -4.59
C LEU A 163 -11.08 -0.30 -5.96
N SER A 164 -10.87 -1.06 -7.02
CA SER A 164 -11.23 -0.67 -8.38
C SER A 164 -12.33 -1.58 -8.93
N GLU A 165 -13.59 -1.19 -8.75
CA GLU A 165 -14.72 -1.83 -9.45
C GLU A 165 -14.62 -1.62 -10.97
N SER A 166 -13.92 -0.57 -11.40
CA SER A 166 -13.76 -0.15 -12.80
C SER A 166 -12.61 -0.83 -13.55
N PHE A 167 -11.77 -1.63 -12.89
CA PHE A 167 -10.57 -2.17 -13.53
C PHE A 167 -10.86 -3.47 -14.27
N ASN A 168 -11.34 -3.35 -15.50
CA ASN A 168 -11.53 -4.49 -16.38
C ASN A 168 -10.18 -4.95 -16.96
N VAL A 169 -9.53 -5.90 -16.30
CA VAL A 169 -8.26 -6.51 -16.76
C VAL A 169 -8.44 -7.24 -18.10
N GLU A 170 -9.63 -7.73 -18.41
CA GLU A 170 -9.93 -8.43 -19.67
C GLU A 170 -10.10 -7.45 -20.84
N ASN A 171 -10.45 -6.20 -20.55
CA ASN A 171 -10.59 -5.12 -21.54
C ASN A 171 -9.91 -3.84 -21.03
N LEU A 172 -8.58 -3.85 -21.02
CA LEU A 172 -7.75 -2.71 -20.61
C LEU A 172 -8.01 -1.45 -21.44
N ASP A 173 -8.55 -1.60 -22.66
CA ASP A 173 -8.93 -0.48 -23.55
C ASP A 173 -10.22 0.20 -23.07
N ALA A 174 -11.16 -0.55 -22.47
CA ALA A 174 -12.35 0.01 -21.84
C ALA A 174 -12.04 0.81 -20.56
N SER A 175 -10.82 0.70 -20.05
CA SER A 175 -10.28 1.47 -18.92
C SER A 175 -8.97 2.18 -19.30
N GLY A 176 -8.86 2.62 -20.56
CA GLY A 176 -7.75 3.41 -21.07
C GLY A 176 -7.64 4.77 -20.36
N LEU A 177 -6.47 5.40 -20.44
CA LEU A 177 -6.27 6.72 -19.82
C LEU A 177 -7.24 7.76 -20.37
N ASP A 178 -7.60 7.71 -21.65
CA ASP A 178 -8.56 8.62 -22.26
C ASP A 178 -9.95 8.52 -21.63
N VAL A 179 -10.39 7.31 -21.26
CA VAL A 179 -11.65 7.08 -20.54
C VAL A 179 -11.55 7.59 -19.12
N LEU A 180 -10.53 7.19 -18.36
CA LEU A 180 -10.40 7.55 -16.95
C LEU A 180 -10.20 9.06 -16.73
N PHE A 181 -9.47 9.74 -17.62
CA PHE A 181 -9.35 11.20 -17.57
C PHE A 181 -10.65 11.90 -18.03
N SER A 182 -11.46 11.27 -18.88
CA SER A 182 -12.80 11.77 -19.21
C SER A 182 -13.73 11.66 -18.00
N ASP A 183 -13.65 10.55 -17.24
CA ASP A 183 -14.40 10.40 -15.99
C ASP A 183 -13.95 11.40 -14.92
N LEU A 184 -12.64 11.64 -14.79
CA LEU A 184 -12.11 12.69 -13.91
C LEU A 184 -12.62 14.08 -14.32
N GLN A 185 -12.62 14.39 -15.62
CA GLN A 185 -13.19 15.64 -16.13
C GLN A 185 -14.67 15.78 -15.74
N ASN A 186 -15.45 14.70 -15.85
CA ASN A 186 -16.86 14.71 -15.45
C ASN A 186 -17.03 14.94 -13.95
N GLN A 187 -16.18 14.34 -13.09
CA GLN A 187 -16.21 14.61 -11.64
C GLN A 187 -15.84 16.08 -11.31
N ILE A 188 -14.95 16.68 -12.10
CA ILE A 188 -14.55 18.08 -11.94
C ILE A 188 -15.65 19.05 -12.38
N VAL A 189 -16.27 18.81 -13.54
CA VAL A 189 -17.33 19.69 -14.09
C VAL A 189 -18.66 19.48 -13.37
N GLY A 190 -18.94 18.27 -12.86
CA GLY A 190 -20.20 17.96 -12.19
C GLY A 190 -21.42 18.00 -13.12
N ASP A 191 -22.61 17.91 -12.54
CA ASP A 191 -23.90 17.92 -13.26
C ASP A 191 -24.47 19.34 -13.50
N SER A 192 -23.83 20.39 -12.95
CA SER A 192 -24.30 21.78 -13.03
C SER A 192 -23.33 22.68 -13.78
N ASP A 193 -23.84 23.66 -14.53
CA ASP A 193 -23.07 24.64 -15.31
C ASP A 193 -22.10 25.53 -14.49
N LEU A 194 -22.04 25.38 -13.16
CA LEU A 194 -21.14 26.10 -12.25
C LEU A 194 -20.62 25.15 -11.16
N SER A 195 -19.60 24.36 -11.48
CA SER A 195 -18.88 23.57 -10.47
C SER A 195 -17.92 24.46 -9.68
N ASP A 196 -17.90 24.31 -8.36
CA ASP A 196 -16.94 24.97 -7.46
C ASP A 196 -15.47 24.62 -7.83
N TYR A 197 -15.26 23.57 -8.64
CA TYR A 197 -13.96 23.06 -9.04
C TYR A 197 -13.63 23.28 -10.53
N GLU A 198 -14.33 24.19 -11.24
CA GLU A 198 -14.03 24.48 -12.65
C GLU A 198 -12.55 24.88 -12.88
N PHE A 199 -11.89 25.48 -11.87
CA PHE A 199 -10.47 25.79 -11.92
C PHE A 199 -9.55 24.55 -12.06
N LEU A 200 -10.07 23.34 -11.80
CA LEU A 200 -9.40 22.06 -12.03
C LEU A 200 -9.65 21.48 -13.44
N SER A 201 -10.47 22.12 -14.27
CA SER A 201 -10.88 21.58 -15.57
C SER A 201 -9.68 21.29 -16.48
N LEU A 202 -9.66 20.07 -17.03
CA LEU A 202 -8.65 19.57 -17.96
C LEU A 202 -8.92 20.01 -19.41
N SER A 203 -10.09 20.56 -19.68
CA SER A 203 -10.52 21.04 -20.99
C SER A 203 -11.25 22.38 -20.87
N LYS A 204 -11.21 23.19 -21.94
CA LYS A 204 -12.02 24.40 -22.03
C LYS A 204 -13.50 24.09 -22.29
N ALA A 205 -13.80 22.87 -22.73
CA ALA A 205 -15.16 22.36 -22.90
C ALA A 205 -15.51 21.42 -21.74
N SER A 206 -16.78 21.08 -21.60
CA SER A 206 -17.25 20.10 -20.61
C SER A 206 -16.57 18.74 -20.76
N ASN A 207 -16.14 18.39 -21.97
CA ASN A 207 -15.50 17.12 -22.30
C ASN A 207 -14.06 17.31 -22.83
N LEU A 208 -13.24 16.26 -22.71
CA LEU A 208 -11.92 16.21 -23.34
C LEU A 208 -12.03 16.24 -24.87
N SER A 209 -11.14 17.00 -25.51
CA SER A 209 -11.06 17.07 -26.96
C SER A 209 -10.55 15.76 -27.57
N LYS A 210 -10.80 15.55 -28.87
CA LYS A 210 -10.27 14.39 -29.59
C LYS A 210 -8.74 14.30 -29.51
N GLN A 211 -8.05 15.43 -29.67
CA GLN A 211 -6.59 15.50 -29.58
C GLN A 211 -6.08 15.08 -28.19
N GLN A 212 -6.74 15.53 -27.12
CA GLN A 212 -6.37 15.13 -25.75
C GLN A 212 -6.54 13.63 -25.54
N LYS A 213 -7.66 13.05 -26.02
CA LYS A 213 -7.92 11.62 -25.93
C LYS A 213 -6.89 10.80 -26.72
N ASP A 214 -6.54 11.24 -27.93
CA ASP A 214 -5.54 10.56 -28.76
C ASP A 214 -4.15 10.60 -28.09
N SER A 215 -3.72 11.74 -27.55
CA SER A 215 -2.45 11.83 -26.79
C SER A 215 -2.43 11.02 -25.49
N LEU A 216 -3.58 10.84 -24.83
CA LEU A 216 -3.69 9.95 -23.67
C LEU A 216 -3.56 8.48 -24.04
N LYS A 217 -4.08 8.06 -25.20
CA LYS A 217 -3.88 6.70 -25.73
C LYS A 217 -2.42 6.43 -26.07
N GLU A 218 -1.77 7.39 -26.73
CA GLU A 218 -0.32 7.32 -27.01
C GLU A 218 0.48 7.17 -25.70
N LEU A 219 0.16 7.98 -24.69
CA LEU A 219 0.80 7.87 -23.38
C LEU A 219 0.56 6.50 -22.74
N ASP A 220 -0.66 5.94 -22.83
CA ASP A 220 -0.96 4.62 -22.27
C ASP A 220 -0.12 3.51 -22.91
N GLU A 221 0.17 3.60 -24.20
CA GLU A 221 1.10 2.68 -24.88
C GLU A 221 2.56 2.91 -24.47
N GLU A 222 2.98 4.16 -24.27
CA GLU A 222 4.34 4.52 -23.83
C GLU A 222 4.63 3.99 -22.42
N LEU A 223 3.64 3.99 -21.52
CA LEU A 223 3.77 3.52 -20.14
C LEU A 223 4.23 2.06 -20.02
N SER A 224 3.92 1.22 -21.01
CA SER A 224 4.36 -0.19 -21.04
C SER A 224 5.83 -0.36 -21.40
N LYS A 225 6.46 0.65 -22.01
CA LYS A 225 7.81 0.56 -22.61
C LYS A 225 8.82 1.43 -21.88
N THR A 226 8.38 2.55 -21.32
CA THR A 226 9.25 3.60 -20.81
C THR A 226 9.11 3.74 -19.30
N HIS A 227 10.25 3.78 -18.60
CA HIS A 227 10.28 4.10 -17.18
C HIS A 227 10.23 5.61 -16.96
N PHE A 228 9.05 6.14 -16.66
CA PHE A 228 8.89 7.56 -16.31
C PHE A 228 9.20 7.83 -14.84
N LYS A 229 10.10 8.80 -14.59
CA LYS A 229 10.18 9.49 -13.29
C LYS A 229 8.89 10.28 -13.05
N VAL A 230 8.53 10.49 -11.79
CA VAL A 230 7.31 11.23 -11.39
C VAL A 230 7.22 12.60 -12.06
N SER A 231 8.31 13.38 -12.05
CA SER A 231 8.34 14.71 -12.66
C SER A 231 8.12 14.68 -14.18
N ALA A 232 8.76 13.75 -14.88
CA ALA A 232 8.64 13.61 -16.33
C ALA A 232 7.22 13.18 -16.75
N LEU A 233 6.57 12.32 -15.97
CA LEU A 233 5.18 11.93 -16.23
C LEU A 233 4.23 13.10 -15.99
N ALA A 234 4.44 13.86 -14.91
CA ALA A 234 3.63 15.03 -14.61
C ALA A 234 3.75 16.10 -15.70
N GLU A 235 4.96 16.35 -16.20
CA GLU A 235 5.21 17.25 -17.34
C GLU A 235 4.55 16.76 -18.62
N ARG A 236 4.64 15.45 -18.91
CA ARG A 236 3.98 14.85 -20.08
C ARG A 236 2.47 14.99 -19.99
N LEU A 237 1.86 14.73 -18.84
CA LEU A 237 0.42 14.94 -18.63
C LEU A 237 0.04 16.43 -18.76
N ALA A 238 0.81 17.34 -18.16
CA ALA A 238 0.56 18.78 -18.25
C ALA A 238 0.59 19.28 -19.71
N SER A 239 1.49 18.73 -20.54
CA SER A 239 1.58 19.07 -21.96
C SER A 239 0.35 18.67 -22.79
N ILE A 240 -0.41 17.66 -22.34
CA ILE A 240 -1.65 17.22 -23.02
C ILE A 240 -2.79 18.20 -22.78
N PHE A 241 -2.87 18.79 -21.58
CA PHE A 241 -4.00 19.62 -21.18
C PHE A 241 -3.78 21.13 -21.40
N ASP A 242 -2.55 21.55 -21.73
CA ASP A 242 -2.15 22.95 -21.95
C ASP A 242 -2.60 23.91 -20.81
N ASN A 243 -2.74 23.36 -19.60
CA ASN A 243 -3.27 24.08 -18.45
C ASN A 243 -2.15 24.34 -17.43
N LYS A 244 -1.85 25.62 -17.18
CA LYS A 244 -0.77 26.08 -16.29
C LYS A 244 -1.24 26.40 -14.87
N ASN A 245 -2.49 26.09 -14.51
CA ASN A 245 -2.95 26.28 -13.14
C ASN A 245 -2.09 25.44 -12.17
N SER A 246 -1.64 26.06 -11.07
CA SER A 246 -0.91 25.39 -9.98
C SER A 246 -1.68 24.23 -9.37
N ASN A 247 -3.01 24.36 -9.30
CA ASN A 247 -3.89 23.35 -8.72
C ASN A 247 -3.95 22.09 -9.59
N ILE A 248 -4.11 22.27 -10.90
CA ILE A 248 -4.07 21.17 -11.88
C ILE A 248 -2.69 20.54 -11.92
N THR A 249 -1.63 21.35 -11.89
CA THR A 249 -0.25 20.84 -11.80
C THR A 249 -0.07 19.96 -10.56
N SER A 250 -0.65 20.35 -9.42
CA SER A 250 -0.62 19.57 -8.19
C SER A 250 -1.41 18.27 -8.31
N LEU A 251 -2.60 18.30 -8.93
CA LEU A 251 -3.41 17.11 -9.19
C LEU A 251 -2.71 16.13 -10.15
N LEU A 252 -2.14 16.61 -11.25
CA LEU A 252 -1.39 15.78 -12.21
C LEU A 252 -0.12 15.21 -11.60
N LYS A 253 0.54 15.96 -10.71
CA LYS A 253 1.69 15.47 -9.93
C LYS A 253 1.28 14.35 -8.97
N ALA A 254 0.13 14.48 -8.29
CA ALA A 254 -0.43 13.43 -7.46
C ALA A 254 -0.73 12.16 -8.28
N ILE A 255 -1.42 12.30 -9.42
CA ILE A 255 -1.69 11.20 -10.37
C ILE A 255 -0.41 10.53 -10.87
N SER A 256 0.69 11.29 -10.97
CA SER A 256 1.99 10.77 -11.42
C SER A 256 2.77 10.03 -10.33
N GLY A 257 2.24 9.95 -9.10
CA GLY A 257 2.88 9.33 -7.94
C GLY A 257 3.69 10.28 -7.07
N GLY A 258 3.49 11.59 -7.20
CA GLY A 258 4.03 12.57 -6.26
C GLY A 258 3.14 12.76 -5.04
N VAL A 259 3.63 13.55 -4.10
CA VAL A 259 2.89 13.99 -2.91
C VAL A 259 1.49 14.51 -3.26
N VAL A 260 0.48 14.02 -2.57
CA VAL A 260 -0.91 14.46 -2.68
C VAL A 260 -1.16 15.46 -1.56
N ASN A 261 -1.51 16.69 -1.89
CA ASN A 261 -1.80 17.75 -0.93
C ASN A 261 -3.15 18.37 -1.26
N ALA A 262 -4.15 18.14 -0.41
CA ALA A 262 -5.52 18.61 -0.62
C ALA A 262 -5.58 20.15 -0.68
N LYS A 263 -4.81 20.84 0.17
CA LYS A 263 -4.72 22.32 0.14
C LYS A 263 -4.20 22.81 -1.21
N SER A 264 -3.13 22.21 -1.72
CA SER A 264 -2.55 22.60 -3.03
C SER A 264 -3.47 22.26 -4.22
N ILE A 265 -4.34 21.26 -4.09
CA ILE A 265 -5.27 20.86 -5.15
C ILE A 265 -6.53 21.73 -5.11
N PHE A 266 -7.12 21.97 -3.93
CA PHE A 266 -8.47 22.55 -3.81
C PHE A 266 -8.51 24.02 -3.34
N SER A 267 -7.44 24.57 -2.75
CA SER A 267 -7.44 25.99 -2.34
C SER A 267 -7.11 26.92 -3.50
N THR A 268 -7.84 28.02 -3.62
CA THR A 268 -7.57 29.10 -4.58
C THR A 268 -7.18 30.38 -3.85
N LYS A 269 -6.73 31.41 -4.58
CA LYS A 269 -6.45 32.73 -3.98
C LYS A 269 -7.70 33.41 -3.42
N GLU A 270 -8.87 33.06 -3.96
CA GLU A 270 -10.17 33.62 -3.58
C GLU A 270 -10.82 32.82 -2.45
N ASN A 271 -10.47 31.54 -2.31
CA ASN A 271 -10.99 30.63 -1.29
C ASN A 271 -9.85 29.78 -0.71
N GLU A 272 -9.19 30.31 0.31
CA GLU A 272 -8.11 29.59 1.01
C GLU A 272 -8.71 28.62 2.04
N LEU A 273 -8.42 27.32 1.88
CA LEU A 273 -8.89 26.30 2.80
C LEU A 273 -7.88 26.11 3.94
N GLU A 274 -8.36 26.13 5.18
CA GLU A 274 -7.60 25.75 6.37
C GLU A 274 -7.61 24.23 6.56
N ILE A 275 -6.98 23.51 5.63
CA ILE A 275 -6.84 22.05 5.67
C ILE A 275 -5.36 21.65 5.59
N ASP A 276 -4.95 20.70 6.43
CA ASP A 276 -3.61 20.07 6.42
C ASP A 276 -3.70 18.57 6.10
N ALA A 277 -4.37 18.24 5.00
CA ALA A 277 -4.50 16.87 4.51
C ALA A 277 -3.46 16.60 3.42
N LYS A 278 -2.48 15.74 3.73
CA LYS A 278 -1.35 15.43 2.84
C LYS A 278 -0.84 14.01 3.02
N ILE A 279 -0.56 13.34 1.91
CA ILE A 279 0.04 11.99 1.87
C ILE A 279 1.19 11.92 0.85
N ASP A 280 2.17 11.04 1.09
CA ASP A 280 3.35 10.86 0.23
C ASP A 280 3.04 9.95 -0.98
N GLY A 281 2.11 10.40 -1.82
CA GLY A 281 1.59 9.64 -2.95
C GLY A 281 0.36 8.81 -2.62
N PHE A 282 -0.22 8.18 -3.64
CA PHE A 282 -1.40 7.32 -3.50
C PHE A 282 -1.07 5.89 -3.04
N ASP A 283 0.20 5.46 -3.14
CA ASP A 283 0.69 4.15 -2.64
C ASP A 283 1.06 4.25 -1.15
N VAL A 284 0.04 4.52 -0.34
CA VAL A 284 0.12 4.53 1.12
C VAL A 284 -0.75 3.43 1.70
N GLU A 285 -0.52 3.09 2.97
CA GLU A 285 -1.35 2.12 3.68
C GLU A 285 -2.85 2.50 3.61
N PRO A 286 -3.76 1.52 3.49
CA PRO A 286 -5.19 1.78 3.36
C PRO A 286 -5.75 2.70 4.45
N GLU A 287 -5.31 2.55 5.70
CA GLU A 287 -5.74 3.40 6.81
C GLU A 287 -5.34 4.87 6.63
N THR A 288 -4.11 5.11 6.13
CA THR A 288 -3.62 6.46 5.83
C THR A 288 -4.42 7.09 4.69
N PHE A 289 -4.75 6.31 3.66
CA PHE A 289 -5.57 6.79 2.56
C PHE A 289 -7.02 7.06 2.99
N GLU A 290 -7.62 6.17 3.81
CA GLU A 290 -8.95 6.37 4.38
C GLU A 290 -9.04 7.64 5.23
N GLN A 291 -8.02 7.90 6.06
CA GLN A 291 -7.96 9.14 6.85
C GLN A 291 -7.84 10.36 5.95
N PHE A 292 -6.95 10.32 4.95
CA PHE A 292 -6.81 11.40 3.97
C PHE A 292 -8.13 11.70 3.24
N VAL A 293 -8.87 10.66 2.83
CA VAL A 293 -10.19 10.82 2.20
C VAL A 293 -11.21 11.42 3.18
N ALA A 294 -11.19 11.02 4.46
CA ALA A 294 -12.06 11.60 5.48
C ALA A 294 -11.76 13.09 5.70
N ASP A 295 -10.49 13.48 5.72
CA ASP A 295 -10.07 14.87 5.83
C ASP A 295 -10.48 15.68 4.59
N VAL A 296 -10.29 15.15 3.38
CA VAL A 296 -10.80 15.77 2.14
C VAL A 296 -12.32 15.90 2.16
N GLY A 297 -13.02 14.98 2.82
CA GLY A 297 -14.47 15.03 3.03
C GLY A 297 -14.97 16.28 3.76
N THR A 298 -14.11 16.98 4.52
CA THR A 298 -14.50 18.26 5.13
C THR A 298 -14.60 19.40 4.12
N ILE A 299 -14.00 19.24 2.91
CA ILE A 299 -14.11 20.19 1.80
C ILE A 299 -15.44 19.98 1.04
N GLY A 300 -15.82 18.71 0.82
CA GLY A 300 -17.09 18.35 0.19
C GLY A 300 -17.03 17.01 -0.56
N GLU A 301 -18.20 16.46 -0.88
CA GLU A 301 -18.33 15.16 -1.55
C GLU A 301 -17.68 15.14 -2.94
N GLN A 302 -17.79 16.23 -3.71
CA GLN A 302 -17.17 16.33 -5.03
C GLN A 302 -15.63 16.31 -4.96
N ALA A 303 -15.02 16.91 -3.94
CA ALA A 303 -13.57 16.83 -3.72
C ALA A 303 -13.12 15.38 -3.46
N VAL A 304 -13.90 14.62 -2.70
CA VAL A 304 -13.67 13.18 -2.49
C VAL A 304 -13.74 12.42 -3.81
N SER A 305 -14.77 12.65 -4.63
CA SER A 305 -14.91 12.00 -5.93
C SER A 305 -13.73 12.31 -6.87
N ILE A 306 -13.24 13.55 -6.90
CA ILE A 306 -12.06 13.94 -7.67
C ILE A 306 -10.81 13.18 -7.21
N ILE A 307 -10.57 13.07 -5.90
CA ILE A 307 -9.44 12.33 -5.33
C ILE A 307 -9.52 10.84 -5.65
N LEU A 308 -10.70 10.22 -5.55
CA LEU A 308 -10.90 8.81 -5.87
C LEU A 308 -10.65 8.53 -7.36
N SER A 309 -11.14 9.40 -8.25
CA SER A 309 -10.86 9.32 -9.69
C SER A 309 -9.37 9.50 -9.99
N ALA A 310 -8.70 10.44 -9.34
CA ALA A 310 -7.26 10.64 -9.48
C ALA A 310 -6.45 9.41 -9.03
N LYS A 311 -6.83 8.80 -7.90
CA LYS A 311 -6.23 7.54 -7.43
C LYS A 311 -6.44 6.39 -8.41
N ASN A 312 -7.64 6.29 -9.01
CA ASN A 312 -7.93 5.25 -10.00
C ASN A 312 -7.00 5.36 -11.23
N ILE A 313 -6.76 6.59 -11.70
CA ILE A 313 -5.79 6.84 -12.78
C ILE A 313 -4.37 6.45 -12.34
N TYR A 314 -3.95 6.84 -11.14
CA TYR A 314 -2.64 6.45 -10.60
C TYR A 314 -2.47 4.92 -10.53
N ASP A 315 -3.48 4.20 -10.04
CA ASP A 315 -3.47 2.74 -9.94
C ASP A 315 -3.35 2.11 -11.34
N ARG A 316 -4.06 2.64 -12.34
CA ARG A 316 -3.95 2.21 -13.76
C ARG A 316 -2.58 2.45 -14.35
N ILE A 317 -1.99 3.62 -14.11
CA ILE A 317 -0.64 3.94 -14.58
C ILE A 317 0.37 2.98 -13.94
N THR A 318 0.28 2.77 -12.62
CA THR A 318 1.17 1.89 -11.87
C THR A 318 1.04 0.45 -12.36
N PHE A 319 -0.18 -0.04 -12.55
CA PHE A 319 -0.43 -1.37 -13.08
C PHE A 319 0.16 -1.55 -14.49
N LYS A 320 -0.07 -0.60 -15.40
CA LYS A 320 0.45 -0.65 -16.78
C LYS A 320 1.97 -0.68 -16.81
N LYS A 321 2.64 0.13 -15.99
CA LYS A 321 4.10 0.13 -15.84
C LYS A 321 4.63 -1.21 -15.37
N ILE A 322 3.93 -1.87 -14.42
CA ILE A 322 4.35 -3.18 -13.92
C ILE A 322 4.09 -4.27 -14.95
N LEU A 323 2.91 -4.25 -15.59
CA LEU A 323 2.50 -5.28 -16.56
C LEU A 323 3.36 -5.21 -17.84
N GLY A 324 3.76 -4.01 -18.27
CA GLY A 324 4.51 -3.80 -19.49
C GLY A 324 3.71 -4.25 -20.72
N ASN A 325 4.32 -5.06 -21.58
CA ASN A 325 3.67 -5.66 -22.75
C ASN A 325 3.06 -7.04 -22.47
N ASN A 326 3.06 -7.50 -21.22
CA ASN A 326 2.59 -8.84 -20.88
C ASN A 326 1.08 -8.88 -20.73
N LYS A 327 0.49 -10.03 -21.06
CA LYS A 327 -0.94 -10.28 -20.79
C LYS A 327 -1.21 -10.58 -19.32
N TYR A 328 -0.29 -11.26 -18.64
CA TYR A 328 -0.46 -11.69 -17.25
C TYR A 328 0.62 -11.13 -16.34
N PHE A 329 0.21 -10.74 -15.12
CA PHE A 329 1.12 -10.22 -14.10
C PHE A 329 2.32 -11.15 -13.79
N CYS A 330 2.10 -12.47 -13.75
CA CYS A 330 3.19 -13.41 -13.49
C CYS A 330 4.25 -13.41 -14.59
N PHE A 331 3.90 -13.07 -15.83
CA PHE A 331 4.85 -13.00 -16.94
C PHE A 331 5.74 -11.77 -16.77
N ALA A 332 5.16 -10.62 -16.45
CA ALA A 332 5.92 -9.41 -16.15
C ALA A 332 6.88 -9.57 -14.96
N MET A 333 6.46 -10.29 -13.91
CA MET A 333 7.34 -10.58 -12.78
C MET A 333 8.49 -11.53 -13.14
N VAL A 334 8.28 -12.46 -14.09
CA VAL A 334 9.35 -13.31 -14.64
C VAL A 334 10.32 -12.47 -15.46
N ASP A 335 9.82 -11.59 -16.32
CA ASP A 335 10.67 -10.69 -17.12
C ASP A 335 11.52 -9.78 -16.23
N LYS A 336 10.94 -9.23 -15.16
CA LYS A 336 11.66 -8.44 -14.15
C LYS A 336 12.78 -9.24 -13.47
N PHE A 337 12.52 -10.51 -13.16
CA PHE A 337 13.52 -11.40 -12.57
C PHE A 337 14.68 -11.66 -13.53
N GLU A 338 14.39 -11.98 -14.80
CA GLU A 338 15.43 -12.24 -15.80
C GLU A 338 16.24 -10.98 -16.14
N LEU A 339 15.59 -9.82 -16.23
CA LEU A 339 16.28 -8.53 -16.39
C LEU A 339 17.25 -8.26 -15.23
N HIS A 340 16.78 -8.42 -13.98
CA HIS A 340 17.62 -8.23 -12.79
C HIS A 340 18.82 -9.19 -12.77
N LYS A 341 18.60 -10.45 -13.15
CA LYS A 341 19.64 -11.49 -13.26
C LYS A 341 20.69 -11.13 -14.30
N GLU A 342 20.29 -10.61 -15.46
CA GLU A 342 21.21 -10.15 -16.50
C GLU A 342 22.01 -8.92 -16.03
N GLN A 343 21.32 -7.90 -15.49
CA GLN A 343 21.94 -6.69 -14.99
C GLN A 343 22.92 -6.98 -13.85
N LEU A 344 22.57 -7.84 -12.90
CA LEU A 344 23.46 -8.25 -11.82
C LEU A 344 24.71 -8.95 -12.33
N ARG A 345 24.60 -9.78 -13.37
CA ARG A 345 25.78 -10.42 -14.00
C ARG A 345 26.70 -9.37 -14.61
N LYS A 346 26.15 -8.44 -15.39
CA LYS A 346 26.93 -7.33 -15.98
C LYS A 346 27.58 -6.47 -14.89
N PHE A 347 26.83 -6.09 -13.86
CA PHE A 347 27.33 -5.30 -12.75
C PHE A 347 28.46 -6.02 -11.99
N LYS A 348 28.30 -7.33 -11.73
CA LYS A 348 29.38 -8.14 -11.13
C LYS A 348 30.63 -8.20 -12.01
N SER A 349 30.49 -8.27 -13.33
CA SER A 349 31.63 -8.25 -14.25
C SER A 349 32.35 -6.90 -14.22
N ILE A 350 31.60 -5.79 -14.31
CA ILE A 350 32.14 -4.42 -14.22
C ILE A 350 32.88 -4.21 -12.90
N MET A 351 32.28 -4.62 -11.77
CA MET A 351 32.92 -4.50 -10.46
C MET A 351 34.21 -5.32 -10.36
N LYS A 352 34.28 -6.50 -10.97
CA LYS A 352 35.52 -7.30 -10.99
C LYS A 352 36.62 -6.66 -11.82
N GLU A 353 36.26 -6.02 -12.93
CA GLU A 353 37.21 -5.43 -13.88
C GLU A 353 37.74 -4.08 -13.39
N PHE A 354 36.85 -3.20 -12.94
CA PHE A 354 37.20 -1.81 -12.62
C PHE A 354 37.34 -1.52 -11.12
N TYR A 355 36.72 -2.34 -10.25
CA TYR A 355 36.67 -2.11 -8.79
C TYR A 355 36.89 -3.39 -7.97
N PRO A 356 37.98 -4.15 -8.23
CA PRO A 356 38.20 -5.46 -7.61
C PRO A 356 38.26 -5.40 -6.08
N ASP A 357 38.83 -4.33 -5.52
CA ASP A 357 38.95 -4.12 -4.07
C ASP A 357 37.58 -3.97 -3.38
N GLN A 358 36.60 -3.40 -4.08
CA GLN A 358 35.24 -3.16 -3.57
C GLN A 358 34.29 -4.33 -3.84
N TYR A 359 34.68 -5.33 -4.64
CA TYR A 359 33.80 -6.43 -5.04
C TYR A 359 33.30 -7.25 -3.84
N ASN A 360 34.20 -7.55 -2.90
CA ASN A 360 33.86 -8.34 -1.72
C ASN A 360 32.92 -7.56 -0.80
N GLU A 361 33.19 -6.27 -0.56
CA GLU A 361 32.30 -5.40 0.23
C GLU A 361 30.92 -5.31 -0.41
N MET A 362 30.83 -5.14 -1.73
CA MET A 362 29.57 -5.00 -2.44
C MET A 362 28.70 -6.28 -2.41
N PHE A 363 29.30 -7.47 -2.53
CA PHE A 363 28.55 -8.72 -2.80
C PHE A 363 28.73 -9.86 -1.80
N LYS A 364 29.62 -9.73 -0.80
CA LYS A 364 29.94 -10.82 0.13
C LYS A 364 29.94 -10.42 1.60
N VAL A 365 30.18 -9.14 1.91
CA VAL A 365 30.22 -8.67 3.30
C VAL A 365 28.81 -8.55 3.85
N THR A 366 28.52 -9.27 4.92
CA THR A 366 27.27 -9.17 5.69
C THR A 366 27.50 -8.20 6.83
N ASP A 367 27.35 -6.90 6.56
CA ASP A 367 27.37 -5.83 7.55
C ASP A 367 26.16 -4.91 7.32
N HIS A 368 25.27 -4.83 8.31
CA HIS A 368 24.05 -4.03 8.23
C HIS A 368 24.29 -2.51 8.21
N ALA A 369 25.49 -2.06 8.61
CA ALA A 369 25.88 -0.65 8.49
C ALA A 369 26.19 -0.26 7.03
N ILE A 370 26.58 -1.21 6.19
CA ILE A 370 27.02 -0.95 4.81
C ILE A 370 25.84 -1.13 3.84
N ASN A 371 25.57 -0.10 3.03
CA ASN A 371 24.52 -0.15 2.00
C ASN A 371 25.00 -0.88 0.74
N ASN A 372 25.23 -2.19 0.85
CA ASN A 372 25.69 -3.06 -0.24
C ASN A 372 24.57 -3.96 -0.79
N TYR A 373 24.92 -4.79 -1.78
CA TYR A 373 23.95 -5.69 -2.42
C TYR A 373 23.48 -6.81 -1.49
N VAL A 374 24.32 -7.25 -0.54
CA VAL A 374 23.94 -8.25 0.47
C VAL A 374 22.81 -7.71 1.34
N LYS A 375 22.99 -6.49 1.88
CA LYS A 375 21.98 -5.77 2.66
C LYS A 375 20.68 -5.59 1.90
N TYR A 376 20.77 -5.23 0.61
CA TYR A 376 19.61 -5.07 -0.28
C TYR A 376 18.80 -6.38 -0.42
N ILE A 377 19.46 -7.53 -0.57
CA ILE A 377 18.80 -8.83 -0.71
C ILE A 377 18.26 -9.34 0.63
N ASP A 378 18.98 -9.14 1.74
CA ASP A 378 18.56 -9.58 3.07
C ASP A 378 17.39 -8.76 3.63
N GLY A 379 17.05 -7.62 3.00
CA GLY A 379 15.85 -6.85 3.34
C GLY A 379 15.96 -6.02 4.62
N SER A 380 17.18 -5.75 5.10
CA SER A 380 17.43 -4.93 6.33
C SER A 380 17.18 -3.43 6.16
N ASN A 381 16.43 -3.01 5.15
CA ASN A 381 15.83 -1.68 5.04
C ASN A 381 14.53 -1.55 5.88
N TYR A 382 14.06 -2.61 6.53
CA TYR A 382 13.17 -2.44 7.67
C TYR A 382 13.99 -1.88 8.82
N ALA A 383 14.00 -0.56 8.95
CA ALA A 383 14.43 0.09 10.18
C ALA A 383 13.79 -0.65 11.35
N SER A 384 14.61 -1.15 12.25
CA SER A 384 14.20 -1.53 13.59
C SER A 384 13.36 -0.38 14.15
N LYS A 385 12.04 -0.55 14.17
CA LYS A 385 11.18 0.24 15.05
C LYS A 385 11.59 -0.15 16.46
N GLU A 386 12.51 0.62 17.04
CA GLU A 386 12.65 0.70 18.50
C GLU A 386 11.35 1.22 19.12
#